data_AF-A0A353HVC0-F1
#
_entry.id   AF-A0A353HVC0-F1
#
_cell.length_a   1.000
_cell.length_b   1.000
_cell.length_c   1.000
_cell.angle_alpha   90.00
_cell.angle_beta   90.00
_cell.angle_gamma   90.00
#
_symmetry.space_group_name_H-M   'P 1'
#
loop_
_entity.id
_entity.type
_entity.pdbx_description
1 polymer ?
#
loop_
_entity_poly.entity_id
_entity_poly.type
_entity_poly.pdbx_seq_one_letter_code
_entity_poly.pdbx_strand_id
1 'polypeptide(L)'
;MGLNNDDDNAVPFRRQVLQTIKNYPPKTVNTGAAVQVLAASTIQRAIFRNASETATVALGGSSVTLENAAIVLLPGDSWVEEDAAGAAWYATSSDAGATVCVMGVER
;
A
#
# COMPACT_ATOMS: atom_id res chain seq x y z
N MET A 1 -10.53 11.29 43.11
CA MET A 1 -9.74 12.12 42.18
C MET A 1 -10.56 12.28 40.91
N GLY A 2 -11.38 13.33 40.83
CA GLY A 2 -12.21 13.61 39.67
C GLY A 2 -11.42 14.41 38.63
N LEU A 3 -11.66 14.15 37.35
CA LEU A 3 -11.11 14.97 36.27
C LEU A 3 -11.88 16.29 36.26
N ASN A 4 -11.20 17.41 36.51
CA ASN A 4 -11.75 18.76 36.45
C ASN A 4 -11.58 19.29 35.01
N ASN A 5 -12.66 19.40 34.25
CA ASN A 5 -12.64 19.89 32.86
C ASN A 5 -13.68 20.99 32.71
N ASP A 6 -13.32 22.15 33.24
CA ASP A 6 -14.10 23.39 33.19
C ASP A 6 -13.48 24.35 32.17
N ASP A 7 -14.15 25.46 31.84
CA ASP A 7 -13.66 26.43 30.85
C ASP A 7 -12.26 27.01 31.19
N ASP A 8 -11.92 27.08 32.49
CA ASP A 8 -10.60 27.51 32.97
C ASP A 8 -9.53 26.39 32.95
N ASN A 9 -9.94 25.12 32.85
CA ASN A 9 -9.07 23.94 32.90
C ASN A 9 -9.42 22.92 31.80
N ALA A 10 -9.55 23.41 30.57
CA ALA A 10 -9.85 22.56 29.43
C ALA A 10 -8.69 21.59 29.13
N VAL A 11 -8.98 20.29 29.05
CA VAL A 11 -7.99 19.30 28.60
C VAL A 11 -7.73 19.50 27.10
N PRO A 12 -6.48 19.72 26.66
CA PRO A 12 -6.19 19.89 25.25
C PRO A 12 -6.51 18.61 24.47
N PHE A 13 -7.36 18.72 23.45
CA PHE A 13 -7.52 17.66 22.45
C PHE A 13 -6.63 17.94 21.25
N ARG A 14 -5.96 16.91 20.74
CA ARG A 14 -5.23 17.03 19.46
C ARG A 14 -6.24 16.91 18.32
N ARG A 15 -6.35 17.93 17.47
CA ARG A 15 -7.03 17.80 16.17
C ARG A 15 -6.16 16.95 15.26
N GLN A 16 -6.60 15.72 14.97
CA GLN A 16 -6.03 14.92 13.91
C GLN A 16 -6.44 15.53 12.56
N VAL A 17 -5.46 15.76 11.67
CA VAL A 17 -5.71 16.22 10.30
C VAL A 17 -6.36 15.08 9.50
N LEU A 18 -7.37 15.40 8.69
CA LEU A 18 -8.00 14.44 7.78
C LEU A 18 -7.00 14.07 6.69
N GLN A 19 -6.65 12.79 6.61
CA GLN A 19 -5.80 12.29 5.52
C GLN A 19 -6.66 11.98 4.29
N THR A 20 -6.21 12.39 3.11
CA THR A 20 -6.87 12.05 1.85
C THR A 20 -6.43 10.65 1.41
N ILE A 21 -7.42 9.78 1.17
CA ILE A 21 -7.17 8.43 0.64
C ILE A 21 -7.42 8.45 -0.86
N LYS A 22 -6.42 8.02 -1.63
CA LYS A 22 -6.47 7.90 -3.08
C LYS A 22 -6.50 6.44 -3.49
N ASN A 23 -7.54 6.05 -4.22
CA ASN A 23 -7.62 4.73 -4.81
C ASN A 23 -6.99 4.74 -6.21
N TYR A 24 -6.08 3.81 -6.46
CA TYR A 24 -5.52 3.60 -7.78
C TYR A 24 -6.30 2.49 -8.50
N PRO A 25 -6.48 2.58 -9.84
CA PRO A 25 -7.12 1.52 -10.60
C PRO A 25 -6.41 0.18 -10.39
N PRO A 26 -7.14 -0.93 -10.22
CA PRO A 26 -6.54 -2.26 -10.13
C PRO A 26 -5.63 -2.55 -11.32
N LYS A 27 -4.53 -3.25 -11.06
CA LYS A 27 -3.53 -3.61 -12.06
C LYS A 27 -3.47 -5.11 -12.23
N THR A 28 -3.63 -5.57 -13.46
CA THR A 28 -3.37 -6.96 -13.82
C THR A 28 -1.87 -7.18 -13.89
N VAL A 29 -1.42 -8.23 -13.21
CA VAL A 29 -0.04 -8.68 -13.14
C VAL A 29 0.02 -10.09 -13.73
N ASN A 30 1.05 -10.34 -14.54
CA ASN A 30 1.25 -11.63 -15.18
C ASN A 30 2.52 -12.29 -14.65
N THR A 31 2.75 -13.52 -15.12
CA THR A 31 4.03 -14.18 -14.96
C THR A 31 5.11 -13.48 -15.79
N GLY A 32 6.35 -13.54 -15.30
CA GLY A 32 7.51 -12.97 -16.00
C GLY A 32 7.71 -11.49 -15.71
N ALA A 33 7.58 -10.65 -16.73
CA ALA A 33 7.98 -9.24 -16.67
C ALA A 33 7.22 -8.45 -15.59
N ALA A 34 7.97 -7.70 -14.79
CA ALA A 34 7.41 -6.90 -13.72
C ALA A 34 6.54 -5.76 -14.29
N VAL A 35 5.33 -5.61 -13.75
CA VAL A 35 4.35 -4.59 -14.15
C VAL A 35 4.34 -3.48 -13.10
N GLN A 36 4.38 -2.22 -13.53
CA GLN A 36 4.26 -1.09 -12.61
C GLN A 36 2.85 -1.05 -11.99
N VAL A 37 2.78 -1.17 -10.67
CA VAL A 37 1.54 -1.10 -9.89
C VAL A 37 1.31 0.26 -9.27
N LEU A 38 2.38 1.01 -9.00
CA LEU A 38 2.32 2.39 -8.53
C LEU A 38 3.48 3.18 -9.15
N ALA A 39 3.17 4.30 -9.80
CA ALA A 39 4.20 5.23 -10.26
C ALA A 39 4.77 6.03 -9.09
N ALA A 40 6.01 6.52 -9.23
CA ALA A 40 6.60 7.42 -8.24
C ALA A 40 5.67 8.61 -7.97
N SER A 41 5.39 8.87 -6.70
CA SER A 41 4.46 9.91 -6.28
C SER A 41 4.85 10.50 -4.92
N THR A 42 4.10 11.50 -4.47
CA THR A 42 4.31 12.17 -3.17
C THR A 42 3.47 11.54 -2.04
N ILE A 43 2.83 10.39 -2.27
CA ILE A 43 2.06 9.73 -1.22
C ILE A 43 2.98 9.23 -0.12
N GLN A 44 2.56 9.37 1.13
CA GLN A 44 3.36 8.93 2.27
C GLN A 44 3.29 7.42 2.43
N ARG A 45 2.06 6.88 2.41
CA ARG A 45 1.80 5.46 2.64
C ARG A 45 1.09 4.84 1.44
N ALA A 46 1.45 3.60 1.11
CA ALA A 46 0.77 2.78 0.12
C ALA A 46 0.35 1.45 0.73
N ILE A 47 -0.86 1.01 0.40
CA ILE A 47 -1.38 -0.30 0.76
C ILE A 47 -1.53 -1.09 -0.54
N PHE A 48 -0.78 -2.16 -0.67
CA PHE A 48 -0.85 -3.09 -1.79
C PHE A 48 -1.63 -4.32 -1.34
N ARG A 49 -2.65 -4.70 -2.10
CA ARG A 49 -3.44 -5.90 -1.84
C ARG A 49 -3.40 -6.83 -3.04
N ASN A 50 -3.08 -8.10 -2.79
CA ASN A 50 -3.28 -9.17 -3.74
C ASN A 50 -4.76 -9.56 -3.74
N ALA A 51 -5.46 -9.25 -4.83
CA ALA A 51 -6.87 -9.58 -5.02
C ALA A 51 -7.06 -10.95 -5.71
N SER A 52 -5.98 -11.67 -6.03
CA SER A 52 -6.06 -13.04 -6.53
C SER A 52 -6.39 -14.02 -5.42
N GLU A 53 -7.17 -15.06 -5.74
CA GLU A 53 -7.53 -16.15 -4.83
C GLU A 53 -6.53 -17.31 -4.85
N THR A 54 -5.69 -17.39 -5.88
CA THR A 54 -4.80 -18.54 -6.09
C THR A 54 -3.34 -18.14 -6.32
N ALA A 55 -3.10 -16.93 -6.81
CA ALA A 55 -1.78 -16.50 -7.24
C ALA A 55 -1.02 -15.76 -6.13
N THR A 56 0.27 -16.02 -6.03
CA THR A 56 1.21 -15.26 -5.22
C THR A 56 1.70 -14.06 -6.01
N VAL A 57 1.90 -12.91 -5.34
CA VAL A 57 2.39 -11.68 -5.96
C VAL A 57 3.68 -11.24 -5.29
N ALA A 58 4.73 -11.08 -6.07
CA ALA A 58 6.00 -10.47 -5.65
C ALA A 58 5.95 -8.96 -5.89
N LEU A 59 6.36 -8.16 -4.89
CA LEU A 59 6.43 -6.70 -4.94
C LEU A 59 7.86 -6.19 -4.81
N GLY A 60 8.21 -5.15 -5.55
CA GLY A 60 9.52 -4.51 -5.47
C GLY A 60 9.77 -3.49 -6.59
N GLY A 61 11.03 -3.41 -7.03
CA GLY A 61 11.47 -2.55 -8.14
C GLY A 61 11.24 -3.17 -9.52
N SER A 62 11.64 -2.47 -10.58
CA SER A 62 11.35 -2.83 -11.98
C SER A 62 11.89 -4.19 -12.44
N SER A 63 12.84 -4.78 -11.72
CA SER A 63 13.41 -6.11 -11.99
C SER A 63 12.96 -7.18 -10.99
N VAL A 64 11.86 -6.95 -10.26
CA VAL A 64 11.36 -7.91 -9.29
C VAL A 64 10.93 -9.21 -9.96
N THR A 65 11.34 -10.33 -9.38
CA THR A 65 10.95 -11.69 -9.72
C THR A 65 10.44 -12.38 -8.46
N LEU A 66 9.72 -13.50 -8.60
CA LEU A 66 9.30 -14.31 -7.43
C LEU A 66 10.47 -14.80 -6.58
N GLU A 67 11.66 -14.93 -7.16
CA GLU A 67 12.85 -15.45 -6.49
C GLU A 67 13.64 -14.35 -5.76
N ASN A 68 13.57 -13.10 -6.22
CA ASN A 68 14.34 -11.98 -5.68
C ASN A 68 13.51 -10.98 -4.86
N ALA A 69 12.20 -11.16 -4.80
CA ALA A 69 11.30 -10.22 -4.15
C ALA A 69 11.52 -10.19 -2.64
N ALA A 70 11.73 -8.97 -2.11
CA ALA A 70 11.76 -8.74 -0.67
C ALA A 70 10.35 -8.86 -0.05
N ILE A 71 9.31 -8.59 -0.82
CA ILE A 71 7.92 -8.62 -0.37
C ILE A 71 7.14 -9.59 -1.25
N VAL A 72 6.51 -10.57 -0.62
CA VAL A 72 5.68 -11.58 -1.27
C VAL A 72 4.31 -11.59 -0.59
N LEU A 73 3.27 -11.38 -1.37
CA LEU A 73 1.87 -11.42 -0.96
C LEU A 73 1.26 -12.76 -1.36
N LEU A 74 0.79 -13.53 -0.38
CA LEU A 74 -0.02 -14.73 -0.66
C LEU A 74 -1.40 -14.31 -1.19
N PRO A 75 -2.21 -15.25 -1.69
CA PRO A 75 -3.57 -14.94 -2.13
C PRO A 75 -4.39 -14.24 -1.04
N GLY A 76 -4.96 -13.08 -1.37
CA GLY A 76 -5.74 -12.26 -0.44
C GLY A 76 -4.95 -11.34 0.48
N ASP A 77 -3.62 -11.48 0.57
CA ASP A 77 -2.79 -10.70 1.50
C ASP A 77 -2.68 -9.22 1.13
N SER A 78 -2.30 -8.42 2.13
CA SER A 78 -1.98 -7.01 1.96
C SER A 78 -0.68 -6.62 2.66
N TRP A 79 0.09 -5.76 1.99
CA TRP A 79 1.29 -5.11 2.53
C TRP A 79 1.07 -3.61 2.66
N VAL A 80 1.56 -3.04 3.75
CA VAL A 80 1.53 -1.60 4.01
C VAL A 80 2.96 -1.08 3.96
N GLU A 81 3.20 -0.17 3.01
CA GLU A 81 4.44 0.59 2.91
C GLU A 81 4.23 1.96 3.56
N GLU A 82 4.94 2.24 4.65
CA GLU A 82 4.82 3.49 5.40
C GLU A 82 5.67 4.63 4.80
N ASP A 83 6.62 4.32 3.91
CA ASP A 83 7.45 5.29 3.18
C ASP A 83 7.43 5.04 1.66
N ALA A 84 6.26 5.26 1.06
CA ALA A 84 6.04 5.03 -0.37
C ALA A 84 6.47 6.23 -1.25
N ALA A 85 6.95 7.32 -0.64
CA ALA A 85 7.24 8.55 -1.35
C ALA A 85 8.43 8.40 -2.31
N GLY A 86 8.26 8.87 -3.54
CA GLY A 86 9.31 8.88 -4.57
C GLY A 86 9.67 7.53 -5.18
N ALA A 87 9.18 6.41 -4.64
CA ALA A 87 9.43 5.07 -5.16
C ALA A 87 8.37 4.65 -6.20
N ALA A 88 8.80 4.13 -7.35
CA ALA A 88 7.92 3.41 -8.27
C ALA A 88 7.91 1.92 -7.89
N TRP A 89 6.70 1.36 -7.76
CA TRP A 89 6.50 -0.03 -7.35
C TRP A 89 6.06 -0.88 -8.53
N TYR A 90 6.64 -2.07 -8.60
CA TYR A 90 6.37 -3.06 -9.61
C TYR A 90 6.02 -4.38 -8.95
N ALA A 91 5.28 -5.21 -9.69
CA ALA A 91 4.85 -6.51 -9.25
C ALA A 91 5.00 -7.56 -10.35
N THR A 92 5.26 -8.80 -9.96
CA THR A 92 5.12 -10.00 -10.82
C THR A 92 4.31 -11.06 -10.07
N SER A 93 3.75 -12.04 -10.76
CA SER A 93 2.91 -13.07 -10.14
C SER A 93 3.29 -14.49 -10.53
N SER A 94 2.90 -15.47 -9.70
CA SER A 94 3.01 -16.91 -10.00
C SER A 94 2.10 -17.35 -11.14
N ASP A 95 0.98 -16.66 -11.33
CA ASP A 95 -0.03 -16.98 -12.33
C ASP A 95 -0.39 -15.75 -13.16
N ALA A 96 -0.77 -15.96 -14.41
CA ALA A 96 -1.23 -14.88 -15.26
C ALA A 96 -2.60 -14.38 -14.81
N GLY A 97 -2.85 -13.07 -14.96
CA GLY A 97 -4.14 -12.48 -14.63
C GLY A 97 -4.35 -12.15 -13.14
N ALA A 98 -3.34 -12.26 -12.29
CA ALA A 98 -3.43 -11.82 -10.91
C ALA A 98 -3.74 -10.32 -10.83
N THR A 99 -4.50 -9.89 -9.83
CA THR A 99 -4.90 -8.48 -9.69
C THR A 99 -4.31 -7.88 -8.42
N VAL A 100 -3.67 -6.73 -8.56
CA VAL A 100 -3.16 -5.93 -7.44
C VAL A 100 -3.97 -4.65 -7.32
N CYS A 101 -4.50 -4.41 -6.12
CA CYS A 101 -5.20 -3.18 -5.77
C CYS A 101 -4.27 -2.30 -4.93
N VAL A 102 -4.26 -0.99 -5.20
CA VAL A 102 -3.40 -0.05 -4.48
C VAL A 102 -4.22 1.11 -3.92
N MET A 103 -4.01 1.42 -2.64
CA MET A 103 -4.54 2.60 -1.98
C MET A 103 -3.39 3.45 -1.45
N GLY A 104 -3.36 4.73 -1.80
CA GLY A 104 -2.39 5.69 -1.29
C GLY A 104 -3.00 6.58 -0.23
N VAL A 105 -2.19 7.00 0.74
CA VAL A 105 -2.56 8.02 1.73
C VAL A 105 -1.68 9.24 1.52
N GLU A 106 -2.33 10.36 1.22
CA GLU A 106 -1.70 11.67 1.07
C GLU A 106 -1.59 12.35 2.45
N ARG A 107 -0.59 13.23 2.58
CA ARG A 107 -0.28 13.94 3.83
C ARG A 107 -0.98 15.29 3.90
#